data_AF-A0A2Z4V107-F1
#
_entry.id   AF-A0A2Z4V107-F1
#
_cell.length_a   1.000
_cell.length_b   1.000
_cell.length_c   1.000
_cell.angle_alpha   90.00
_cell.angle_beta   90.00
_cell.angle_gamma   90.00
#
_symmetry.space_group_name_H-M   'P 1'
#
loop_
_entity.id
_entity.type
_entity.pdbx_description
1 polymer ?
#
loop_
_entity_poly.entity_id
_entity_poly.type
_entity_poly.pdbx_seq_one_letter_code
_entity_poly.pdbx_strand_id
1 'polypeptide(L)'
;MTHTVHHRPSSSELRLRARREAAEFLRGLPVPADPAASLRTCAEAMSQASTPAEVHALTELAAGGEEAGLIALRNLLRAAGARCREHGEIQLATRYERTSDLLDIADRALFQLGVDLLTTQYDTAPDTAAPCLTPVGHDEGAST
;
A
#
# COMPACT_ATOMS: atom_id res chain seq x y z
N MET A 1 7.54 35.73 17.45
CA MET A 1 7.46 34.33 17.90
C MET A 1 6.74 33.55 16.81
N THR A 2 7.48 32.94 15.91
CA THR A 2 6.95 32.08 14.84
C THR A 2 6.64 30.72 15.44
N HIS A 3 5.35 30.41 15.62
CA HIS A 3 4.92 29.06 15.95
C HIS A 3 5.19 28.16 14.75
N THR A 4 6.22 27.33 14.82
CA THR A 4 6.38 26.20 13.91
C THR A 4 5.28 25.20 14.24
N VAL A 5 4.19 25.25 13.48
CA VAL A 5 3.16 24.20 13.52
C VAL A 5 3.80 22.96 12.90
N HIS A 6 4.15 21.97 13.73
CA HIS A 6 4.51 20.64 13.22
C HIS A 6 3.27 20.05 12.55
N HIS A 7 3.19 20.17 11.23
CA HIS A 7 2.14 19.56 10.44
C HIS A 7 2.34 18.04 10.45
N ARG A 8 1.43 17.32 11.13
CA ARG A 8 1.43 15.86 11.06
C ARG A 8 0.98 15.45 9.65
N PRO A 9 1.80 14.69 8.90
CA PRO A 9 1.44 14.26 7.56
C PRO A 9 0.21 13.37 7.60
N SER A 10 -0.67 13.55 6.62
CA SER A 10 -1.82 12.68 6.37
C SER A 10 -1.39 11.27 5.95
N SER A 11 -2.28 10.28 6.08
CA SER A 11 -2.01 8.92 5.61
C SER A 11 -1.63 8.87 4.13
N SER A 12 -2.25 9.71 3.29
CA SER A 12 -1.92 9.80 1.86
C SER A 12 -0.49 10.29 1.61
N GLU A 13 0.00 11.24 2.42
CA GLU A 13 1.37 11.76 2.31
C GLU A 13 2.40 10.75 2.80
N LEU A 14 2.11 10.06 3.91
CA LEU A 14 2.95 8.96 4.41
C LEU A 14 3.09 7.84 3.38
N ARG A 15 2.00 7.49 2.69
CA ARG A 15 2.00 6.48 1.62
C ARG A 15 2.80 6.92 0.40
N LEU A 16 2.60 8.15 -0.07
CA LEU A 16 3.34 8.67 -1.21
C LEU A 16 4.85 8.68 -0.93
N ARG A 17 5.22 9.05 0.30
CA ARG A 17 6.60 9.00 0.77
C ARG A 17 7.12 7.56 0.81
N ALA A 18 6.41 6.63 1.43
CA ALA A 18 6.79 5.22 1.51
C ALA A 18 7.01 4.59 0.12
N ARG A 19 6.14 4.90 -0.85
CA ARG A 19 6.31 4.45 -2.25
C ARG A 19 7.59 4.96 -2.89
N ARG A 20 7.97 6.21 -2.64
CA ARG A 20 9.21 6.79 -3.16
C ARG A 20 10.43 6.16 -2.51
N GLU A 21 10.39 5.96 -1.20
CA GLU A 21 11.47 5.33 -0.43
C GLU A 21 11.68 3.86 -0.83
N ALA A 22 10.59 3.11 -1.06
CA ALA A 22 10.64 1.71 -1.46
C ALA A 22 10.86 1.48 -2.97
N ALA A 23 11.02 2.54 -3.78
CA ALA A 23 11.00 2.41 -5.25
C ALA A 23 12.16 1.58 -5.82
N GLU A 24 13.34 1.60 -5.19
CA GLU A 24 14.47 0.75 -5.60
C GLU A 24 14.26 -0.71 -5.24
N PHE A 25 13.78 -0.95 -4.01
CA PHE A 25 13.41 -2.27 -3.53
C PHE A 25 12.35 -2.93 -4.43
N LEU A 26 11.27 -2.19 -4.75
CA LEU A 26 10.21 -2.69 -5.64
C LEU A 26 10.70 -2.97 -7.06
N ARG A 27 11.63 -2.16 -7.60
CA ARG A 27 12.22 -2.41 -8.94
C ARG A 27 13.06 -3.69 -8.99
N GLY A 28 13.65 -4.09 -7.87
CA GLY A 28 14.40 -5.33 -7.76
C GLY A 28 13.54 -6.58 -7.57
N LEU A 29 12.23 -6.42 -7.30
CA LEU A 29 11.33 -7.53 -7.02
C LEU A 29 10.81 -8.16 -8.33
N PRO A 30 11.06 -9.46 -8.59
CA PRO A 30 10.56 -10.13 -9.79
C PRO A 30 9.09 -10.49 -9.61
N VAL A 31 8.19 -9.50 -9.71
CA VAL A 31 6.74 -9.72 -9.57
C VAL A 31 6.22 -10.46 -10.81
N PRO A 32 5.77 -11.72 -10.69
CA PRO A 32 5.23 -12.47 -11.82
C PRO A 32 3.88 -11.91 -12.27
N ALA A 33 3.46 -12.23 -13.49
CA ALA A 33 2.10 -11.93 -13.96
C ALA A 33 1.03 -12.83 -13.29
N ASP A 34 1.44 -13.97 -12.70
CA ASP A 34 0.54 -14.88 -11.99
C ASP A 34 0.24 -14.36 -10.57
N PRO A 35 -1.02 -14.04 -10.24
CA PRO A 35 -1.46 -13.59 -8.92
C PRO A 35 -0.95 -14.41 -7.74
N ALA A 36 -0.96 -15.74 -7.86
CA ALA A 36 -0.56 -16.63 -6.78
C ALA A 36 0.96 -16.62 -6.58
N ALA A 37 1.73 -16.59 -7.67
CA ALA A 37 3.16 -16.40 -7.62
C ALA A 37 3.54 -15.01 -7.09
N SER A 38 2.82 -13.95 -7.44
CA SER A 38 3.06 -12.60 -6.91
C SER A 38 2.85 -12.51 -5.41
N LEU A 39 1.81 -13.17 -4.87
CA LEU A 39 1.61 -13.24 -3.42
C LEU A 39 2.73 -14.01 -2.71
N ARG A 40 3.22 -15.11 -3.31
CA ARG A 40 4.38 -15.85 -2.78
C ARG A 40 5.64 -14.99 -2.79
N THR A 41 5.92 -14.30 -3.89
CA THR A 41 7.05 -13.37 -4.02
C THR A 41 6.97 -12.24 -2.98
N CYS A 42 5.78 -11.67 -2.74
CA CYS A 42 5.59 -10.66 -1.70
C CYS A 42 5.82 -11.22 -0.30
N ALA A 43 5.35 -12.44 -0.02
CA ALA A 43 5.54 -13.11 1.27
C ALA A 43 7.02 -13.43 1.53
N GLU A 44 7.75 -13.90 0.52
CA GLU A 44 9.20 -14.14 0.60
C GLU A 44 9.97 -12.83 0.84
N ALA A 45 9.62 -11.78 0.09
CA ALA A 45 10.25 -10.46 0.22
C ALA A 45 9.95 -9.78 1.56
N MET A 46 8.85 -10.12 2.24
CA MET A 46 8.53 -9.59 3.57
C MET A 46 9.59 -9.94 4.61
N SER A 47 10.25 -11.10 4.46
CA SER A 47 11.37 -11.51 5.34
C SER A 47 12.67 -10.75 5.06
N GLN A 48 12.76 -10.07 3.92
CA GLN A 48 13.94 -9.31 3.46
C GLN A 48 13.74 -7.80 3.58
N ALA A 49 12.50 -7.34 3.79
CA ALA A 49 12.17 -5.95 4.02
C ALA A 49 12.87 -5.45 5.29
N SER A 50 13.67 -4.41 5.13
CA SER A 50 14.49 -3.80 6.17
C SER A 50 13.90 -2.48 6.68
N THR A 51 12.91 -1.93 5.98
CA THR A 51 12.26 -0.66 6.34
C THR A 51 10.74 -0.77 6.38
N PRO A 52 10.05 0.06 7.20
CA PRO A 52 8.60 0.17 7.17
C PRO A 52 8.02 0.58 5.82
N ALA A 53 8.76 1.38 5.04
CA ALA A 53 8.38 1.76 3.69
C ALA A 53 8.33 0.55 2.75
N GLU A 54 9.29 -0.37 2.83
CA GLU A 54 9.31 -1.62 2.07
C GLU A 54 8.19 -2.57 2.50
N VAL A 55 7.97 -2.72 3.82
CA VAL A 55 6.85 -3.52 4.35
C VAL A 55 5.50 -2.98 3.87
N HIS A 56 5.32 -1.66 3.93
CA HIS A 56 4.11 -1.00 3.43
C HIS A 56 3.96 -1.21 1.92
N ALA A 57 5.03 -1.04 1.14
CA ALA A 57 5.03 -1.23 -0.30
C ALA A 57 4.70 -2.66 -0.72
N LEU A 58 5.23 -3.68 -0.02
CA LEU A 58 4.86 -5.08 -0.23
C LEU A 58 3.39 -5.35 0.10
N THR A 59 2.90 -4.72 1.18
CA THR A 59 1.50 -4.84 1.58
C THR A 59 0.58 -4.20 0.54
N GLU A 60 0.94 -3.02 0.04
CA GLU A 60 0.22 -2.36 -1.07
C GLU A 60 0.31 -3.15 -2.37
N LEU A 61 1.42 -3.82 -2.67
CA LEU A 61 1.56 -4.64 -3.87
C LEU A 61 0.69 -5.90 -3.79
N ALA A 62 0.61 -6.52 -2.60
CA ALA A 62 -0.26 -7.67 -2.35
C ALA A 62 -1.76 -7.29 -2.35
N ALA A 63 -2.07 -6.07 -1.89
CA ALA A 63 -3.43 -5.55 -1.68
C ALA A 63 -4.01 -4.76 -2.87
N GLY A 64 -3.20 -3.96 -3.58
CA GLY A 64 -3.69 -2.73 -4.22
C GLY A 64 -2.92 -2.21 -5.44
N GLY A 65 -2.70 -3.07 -6.43
CA GLY A 65 -2.56 -2.69 -7.85
C GLY A 65 -3.64 -3.38 -8.71
N GLU A 66 -3.87 -2.93 -9.94
CA GLU A 66 -4.80 -3.60 -10.89
C GLU A 66 -4.43 -5.08 -11.15
N GLU A 67 -3.18 -5.46 -10.86
CA GLU A 67 -2.65 -6.83 -10.94
C GLU A 67 -2.59 -7.55 -9.57
N ALA A 68 -3.14 -6.97 -8.50
CA ALA A 68 -3.02 -7.53 -7.14
C ALA A 68 -3.77 -8.86 -6.99
N GLY A 69 -3.07 -9.85 -6.45
CA GLY A 69 -3.60 -11.21 -6.39
C GLY A 69 -4.81 -11.38 -5.48
N LEU A 70 -4.98 -10.55 -4.45
CA LEU A 70 -6.17 -10.55 -3.61
C LEU A 70 -7.40 -9.99 -4.33
N ILE A 71 -7.23 -8.91 -5.11
CA ILE A 71 -8.31 -8.34 -5.94
C ILE A 71 -8.72 -9.32 -7.03
N ALA A 72 -7.74 -9.95 -7.69
CA ALA A 72 -8.00 -10.97 -8.71
C ALA A 72 -8.75 -12.18 -8.13
N LEU A 73 -8.31 -12.70 -6.97
CA LEU A 73 -8.98 -13.79 -6.27
C LEU A 73 -10.40 -13.42 -5.82
N ARG A 74 -10.60 -12.21 -5.30
CA ARG A 74 -11.93 -11.70 -4.95
C ARG A 74 -12.86 -11.69 -6.16
N ASN A 75 -12.39 -11.16 -7.29
CA ASN A 75 -13.19 -11.07 -8.52
C ASN A 75 -13.54 -12.48 -9.05
N LEU A 76 -12.60 -13.43 -8.99
CA LEU A 76 -12.84 -14.82 -9.33
C LEU A 76 -13.93 -15.45 -8.44
N LEU A 77 -13.85 -15.26 -7.12
CA LEU A 77 -14.84 -15.79 -6.19
C LEU A 77 -16.23 -15.20 -6.43
N ARG A 78 -16.33 -13.90 -6.72
CA ARG A 78 -17.60 -13.25 -7.11
C ARG A 78 -18.18 -13.84 -8.39
N ALA A 79 -17.34 -14.05 -9.41
CA ALA A 79 -17.76 -14.67 -10.67
C ALA A 79 -18.20 -16.13 -10.46
N ALA A 80 -17.49 -16.90 -9.63
CA ALA A 80 -17.87 -18.27 -9.26
C ALA A 80 -19.20 -18.30 -8.50
N GLY A 81 -19.42 -17.36 -7.57
CA GLY A 81 -20.68 -17.21 -6.84
C GLY A 81 -21.86 -16.91 -7.76
N ALA A 82 -21.69 -15.97 -8.70
CA ALA A 82 -22.70 -15.65 -9.70
C ALA A 82 -23.06 -16.88 -10.55
N ARG A 83 -22.05 -17.60 -11.05
CA ARG A 83 -22.26 -18.85 -11.81
C ARG A 83 -23.01 -19.90 -11.00
N CYS A 84 -22.68 -20.09 -9.71
CA CYS A 84 -23.38 -21.04 -8.86
C CYS A 84 -24.86 -20.66 -8.69
N ARG A 85 -25.15 -19.36 -8.52
CA ARG A 85 -26.52 -18.85 -8.39
C ARG A 85 -27.33 -19.11 -9.66
N GLU A 86 -26.76 -18.88 -10.83
CA GLU A 86 -27.39 -19.13 -12.13
C GLU A 86 -27.78 -20.61 -12.31
N HIS A 87 -27.04 -21.54 -11.68
CA HIS A 87 -27.29 -22.98 -11.76
C HIS A 87 -28.11 -23.53 -10.58
N GLY A 88 -28.68 -22.67 -9.72
CA GLY A 88 -29.49 -23.08 -8.57
C GLY A 88 -28.70 -23.56 -7.35
N GLU A 89 -27.37 -23.47 -7.38
CA GLU A 89 -26.44 -23.87 -6.30
C GLU A 89 -26.32 -22.76 -5.24
N ILE A 90 -27.44 -22.38 -4.62
CA ILE A 90 -27.52 -21.18 -3.75
C ILE A 90 -26.58 -21.24 -2.55
N GLN A 91 -26.47 -22.39 -1.89
CA GLN A 91 -25.59 -22.54 -0.72
C GLN A 91 -24.11 -22.36 -1.08
N LEU A 92 -23.72 -22.85 -2.27
CA LEU A 92 -22.36 -22.71 -2.77
C LEU A 92 -22.09 -21.27 -3.20
N ALA A 93 -23.06 -20.62 -3.86
CA ALA A 93 -22.98 -19.20 -4.19
C ALA A 93 -22.74 -18.33 -2.94
N THR A 94 -23.51 -18.56 -1.87
CA THR A 94 -23.34 -17.83 -0.60
C THR A 94 -21.97 -18.06 0.03
N ARG A 95 -21.39 -19.27 -0.09
CA ARG A 95 -20.03 -19.53 0.40
C ARG A 95 -19.01 -18.71 -0.39
N TYR A 96 -19.10 -18.71 -1.71
CA TYR A 96 -18.22 -17.90 -2.56
C TYR A 96 -18.29 -16.41 -2.25
N GLU A 97 -19.50 -15.86 -2.07
CA GLU A 97 -19.71 -14.45 -1.71
C GLU A 97 -19.08 -14.12 -0.35
N ARG A 98 -19.37 -14.92 0.69
CA ARG A 98 -18.77 -14.74 2.02
C ARG A 98 -17.25 -14.79 1.99
N THR A 99 -16.67 -15.71 1.22
CA THR A 99 -15.21 -15.78 1.08
C THR A 99 -14.68 -14.53 0.39
N SER A 100 -15.37 -13.99 -0.61
CA SER A 100 -14.98 -12.73 -1.26
C SER A 100 -15.03 -11.54 -0.30
N ASP A 101 -16.03 -11.49 0.60
CA ASP A 101 -16.15 -10.43 1.61
C ASP A 101 -15.02 -10.50 2.65
N LEU A 102 -14.62 -11.70 3.05
CA LEU A 102 -13.48 -11.90 3.95
C LEU A 102 -12.16 -11.39 3.31
N LEU A 103 -12.00 -11.51 2.00
CA LEU A 103 -10.85 -10.93 1.30
C LEU A 103 -10.90 -9.40 1.29
N ASP A 104 -12.08 -8.79 1.13
CA ASP A 104 -12.24 -7.32 1.24
C ASP A 104 -11.90 -6.83 2.66
N ILE A 105 -12.25 -7.60 3.70
CA ILE A 105 -11.87 -7.28 5.09
C ILE A 105 -10.35 -7.40 5.28
N ALA A 106 -9.75 -8.49 4.78
CA ALA A 106 -8.32 -8.72 4.89
C ALA A 106 -7.50 -7.64 4.16
N ASP A 107 -7.93 -7.22 2.97
CA ASP A 107 -7.35 -6.13 2.19
C ASP A 107 -7.30 -4.82 3.01
N ARG A 108 -8.45 -4.42 3.57
CA ARG A 108 -8.54 -3.20 4.41
C ARG A 108 -7.70 -3.30 5.68
N ALA A 109 -7.64 -4.47 6.31
CA ALA A 109 -6.85 -4.68 7.52
C ALA A 109 -5.35 -4.60 7.24
N LEU A 110 -4.88 -5.26 6.17
CA LEU A 110 -3.49 -5.17 5.71
C LEU A 110 -3.12 -3.74 5.38
N PHE A 111 -4.00 -3.05 4.66
CA PHE A 111 -3.84 -1.63 4.36
C PHE A 111 -3.66 -0.78 5.62
N GLN A 112 -4.53 -0.96 6.62
CA GLN A 112 -4.46 -0.21 7.88
C GLN A 112 -3.17 -0.52 8.66
N LEU A 113 -2.78 -1.79 8.75
CA LEU A 113 -1.55 -2.19 9.44
C LEU A 113 -0.30 -1.56 8.82
N GLY A 114 -0.26 -1.44 7.49
CA GLY A 114 0.81 -0.72 6.81
C GLY A 114 0.86 0.77 7.18
N VAL A 115 -0.30 1.42 7.28
CA VAL A 115 -0.39 2.84 7.70
C VAL A 115 0.00 3.02 9.17
N ASP A 116 -0.42 2.12 10.05
CA ASP A 116 -0.07 2.16 11.47
C ASP A 116 1.44 2.02 11.68
N LEU A 117 2.09 1.14 10.90
CA LEU A 117 3.54 0.96 10.93
C LEU A 117 4.27 2.24 10.48
N LEU A 118 3.84 2.88 9.38
CA LEU A 118 4.41 4.15 8.91
C LEU A 118 4.21 5.28 9.94
N THR A 119 3.04 5.32 10.57
CA THR A 119 2.71 6.32 11.59
C THR A 119 3.58 6.15 12.83
N THR A 120 3.78 4.91 13.28
CA THR A 120 4.67 4.59 14.41
C THR A 120 6.10 5.02 14.12
N GLN A 121 6.59 4.81 12.90
CA GLN A 121 7.92 5.27 12.49
C GLN A 121 8.01 6.81 12.48
N TYR A 122 7.00 7.51 11.97
CA TYR A 122 6.97 8.98 11.98
C TYR A 122 6.99 9.53 13.41
N ASP A 123 6.19 8.95 14.30
CA ASP A 123 6.06 9.40 15.70
C ASP A 123 7.32 9.08 16.53
N THR A 124 8.14 8.10 16.12
CA THR A 124 9.38 7.67 16.81
C THR A 124 10.67 8.19 16.16
N ALA A 125 10.59 8.76 14.96
CA ALA A 125 11.74 9.37 14.31
C ALA A 125 12.23 10.59 15.13
N PRO A 126 13.51 10.62 15.56
CA PRO A 126 14.05 11.81 16.20
C PRO A 126 13.94 12.99 15.23
N ASP A 127 13.57 14.16 15.75
CA ASP A 127 13.19 15.42 15.07
C ASP A 127 14.33 16.05 14.22
N THR A 128 15.00 15.24 13.42
CA THR A 128 16.24 15.50 12.69
C THR A 128 16.04 15.25 11.20
N ALA A 129 14.99 15.88 10.65
CA ALA A 129 14.94 16.27 9.24
C ALA A 129 13.64 17.06 9.01
N ALA A 130 13.59 18.29 9.52
CA ALA A 130 12.84 19.29 8.78
C ALA A 130 13.61 19.49 7.46
N PRO A 131 13.08 19.12 6.29
CA PRO A 131 13.64 19.67 5.07
C PRO A 131 13.39 21.17 5.16
N CYS A 132 14.46 21.94 5.39
CA CYS A 132 14.45 23.36 5.11
C CYS A 132 14.09 23.49 3.62
N LEU A 133 12.81 23.72 3.34
CA LEU A 133 12.38 24.36 2.12
C LEU A 133 13.04 25.75 2.15
N THR A 134 14.25 25.83 1.61
CA THR A 134 14.88 27.10 1.27
C THR A 134 13.90 27.80 0.34
N PRO A 135 13.36 28.98 0.69
CA PRO A 135 12.64 29.78 -0.28
C PRO A 135 13.60 30.02 -1.43
N VAL A 136 13.18 29.63 -2.63
CA VAL A 136 13.88 29.98 -3.88
C VAL A 136 14.05 31.50 -3.85
N GLY A 137 15.31 31.94 -3.74
CA GLY A 137 15.66 33.33 -3.92
C GLY A 137 15.20 33.76 -5.30
N HIS A 138 14.20 34.63 -5.35
CA HIS A 138 13.99 35.48 -6.50
C HIS A 138 15.05 36.57 -6.41
N ASP A 139 16.21 36.28 -7.00
CA ASP A 139 17.23 37.29 -7.30
C ASP A 139 17.46 37.25 -8.81
N GLU A 140 16.73 38.10 -9.51
CA GLU A 140 17.24 38.70 -10.74
C GLU A 140 17.04 40.21 -10.59
N GLY A 141 18.10 40.84 -10.08
CA GLY A 141 18.31 42.26 -10.28
C GLY A 141 18.64 42.58 -11.74
N ALA A 142 18.38 43.84 -12.08
CA ALA A 142 19.23 44.76 -12.84
C ALA A 142 18.57 45.43 -14.05
N SER A 143 18.70 46.77 -14.03
CA SER A 143 18.72 47.70 -15.15
C SER A 143 17.38 47.97 -15.83
N THR A 144 16.87 49.21 -15.88
CA THR A 144 17.52 50.52 -16.11
C THR A 144 16.83 51.66 -15.39
#